data_AF-A0A2G9TXR6-F1
#
_entry.id   AF-A0A2G9TXR6-F1
#
_cell.length_a   1.000
_cell.length_b   1.000
_cell.length_c   1.000
_cell.angle_alpha   90.00
_cell.angle_beta   90.00
_cell.angle_gamma   90.00
#
_symmetry.space_group_name_H-M   'P 1'
#
loop_
_entity.id
_entity.type
_entity.pdbx_description
1 polymer ?
#
loop_
_entity_poly.entity_id
_entity_poly.type
_entity_poly.pdbx_seq_one_letter_code
_entity_poly.pdbx_strand_id
1 'polypeptide(L)'
;MCTFDLTSSIDYVLNNTKQESLYFVGHSQGTVLMFAKLAGDPEYAKKIRQFHALAPVATVSHIGGLFKIFGYRLIDIAKFLLARLPNTPLMFPKFIQKIMSYFCSYFSFIDFIDYVTVGDYGIPACQLLKEFVR
;
A
#
# COMPACT_ATOMS: atom_id res chain seq x y z
N MET A 1 -0.07 0.61 11.34
CA MET A 1 -0.54 1.02 10.01
C MET A 1 -1.57 2.15 10.04
N CYS A 2 -2.90 1.92 10.11
CA CYS A 2 -3.85 3.04 9.95
C CYS A 2 -3.89 3.99 11.17
N THR A 3 -3.66 3.50 12.38
CA THR A 3 -3.65 4.35 13.59
C THR A 3 -2.36 5.15 13.73
N PHE A 4 -1.22 4.52 13.43
CA PHE A 4 0.10 5.11 13.67
C PHE A 4 0.68 5.72 12.39
N ASP A 5 1.03 4.88 11.42
CA ASP A 5 1.74 5.26 10.20
C ASP A 5 0.95 6.28 9.36
N LEU A 6 -0.35 6.03 9.14
CA LEU A 6 -1.19 6.92 8.33
C LEU A 6 -1.37 8.28 9.02
N THR A 7 -1.68 8.26 10.32
CA THR A 7 -1.87 9.48 11.11
C THR A 7 -0.59 10.31 11.17
N SER A 8 0.55 9.68 11.49
CA SER A 8 1.82 10.38 11.60
C SER A 8 2.27 10.98 10.28
N SER A 9 2.08 10.26 9.16
CA SER A 9 2.44 10.75 7.83
C SER A 9 1.61 11.96 7.43
N ILE A 10 0.29 11.89 7.59
CA ILE A 10 -0.61 13.00 7.25
C ILE A 10 -0.35 14.21 8.15
N ASP A 11 -0.25 14.00 9.47
CA ASP A 11 -0.02 15.08 10.42
C ASP A 11 1.35 15.74 10.19
N TYR A 12 2.37 14.97 9.83
CA TYR A 12 3.67 15.52 9.43
C TYR A 12 3.58 16.40 8.19
N VAL A 13 2.88 15.95 7.14
CA VAL A 13 2.69 16.74 5.91
C VAL A 13 1.92 18.04 6.20
N LEU A 14 0.82 17.98 6.95
CA LEU A 14 0.03 19.16 7.32
C LEU A 14 0.85 20.14 8.16
N ASN A 15 1.60 19.64 9.14
CA ASN A 15 2.44 20.48 9.99
C ASN A 15 3.58 21.16 9.23
N ASN A 16 4.14 20.52 8.20
CA ASN A 16 5.23 21.11 7.40
C ASN A 16 4.71 22.06 6.33
N THR A 17 3.62 21.69 5.65
CA THR A 17 3.03 22.51 4.58
C THR A 17 2.15 23.66 5.11
N LYS A 18 1.82 23.62 6.42
CA LYS A 18 0.90 24.55 7.10
C LYS A 18 -0.51 24.55 6.50
N GLN A 19 -0.89 23.46 5.83
CA GLN A 19 -2.24 23.25 5.32
C GLN A 19 -3.11 22.59 6.39
N GLU A 20 -4.41 22.91 6.39
CA GLU A 20 -5.38 22.33 7.31
C GLU A 20 -5.89 20.95 6.84
N SER A 21 -5.86 20.72 5.53
CA SER A 21 -6.31 19.46 4.91
C SER A 21 -5.54 19.15 3.63
N LEU A 22 -5.58 17.88 3.19
CA LEU A 22 -4.95 17.41 1.96
C LEU A 22 -5.87 16.50 1.13
N TYR A 23 -5.50 16.28 -0.13
CA TYR A 23 -6.10 15.26 -0.99
C TYR A 23 -5.38 13.94 -0.75
N PHE A 24 -6.13 12.88 -0.44
CA PHE A 24 -5.56 11.55 -0.25
C PHE A 24 -5.88 10.66 -1.44
N VAL A 25 -4.87 10.03 -2.02
CA VAL A 25 -5.03 9.02 -3.06
C VAL A 25 -4.56 7.68 -2.48
N GLY A 26 -5.48 6.74 -2.36
CA GLY A 26 -5.19 5.39 -1.87
C GLY A 26 -5.34 4.39 -3.01
N HIS A 27 -4.40 3.44 -3.12
CA HIS A 27 -4.50 2.31 -4.04
C HIS A 27 -4.55 0.99 -3.26
N SER A 28 -5.45 0.07 -3.63
CA SER A 28 -5.54 -1.28 -3.05
C SER A 28 -5.55 -1.23 -1.50
N GLN A 29 -4.58 -1.81 -0.81
CA GLN A 29 -4.46 -1.78 0.65
C GLN A 29 -4.45 -0.37 1.24
N GLY A 30 -3.91 0.63 0.52
CA GLY A 30 -3.93 2.03 0.98
C GLY A 30 -5.35 2.57 1.15
N THR A 31 -6.32 2.05 0.39
CA THR A 31 -7.73 2.42 0.56
C THR A 31 -8.33 1.87 1.85
N VAL A 32 -7.98 0.63 2.22
CA VAL A 32 -8.40 0.00 3.47
C VAL A 32 -7.98 0.85 4.66
N LEU A 33 -6.75 1.36 4.64
CA LEU A 33 -6.21 2.16 5.74
C LEU A 33 -7.01 3.45 5.95
N MET A 34 -7.33 4.16 4.87
CA MET A 34 -8.11 5.40 4.94
C MET A 34 -9.56 5.13 5.32
N PHE A 35 -10.21 4.10 4.76
CA PHE A 35 -11.56 3.70 5.15
C PHE A 35 -11.64 3.35 6.65
N ALA A 36 -10.70 2.55 7.15
CA ALA A 36 -10.64 2.19 8.56
C ALA A 36 -10.45 3.41 9.47
N LYS A 37 -9.59 4.37 9.06
CA LYS A 37 -9.34 5.59 9.83
C LYS A 37 -10.58 6.48 9.91
N LEU A 38 -11.24 6.73 8.77
CA LEU A 38 -12.44 7.58 8.74
C LEU A 38 -13.64 6.93 9.44
N ALA A 39 -13.77 5.60 9.40
CA ALA A 39 -14.82 4.89 10.12
C ALA A 39 -14.60 4.86 11.64
N GLY A 40 -13.34 4.73 12.09
CA GLY A 40 -12.99 4.68 13.52
C GLY A 40 -12.83 6.06 14.17
N ASP A 41 -12.57 7.11 13.38
CA ASP A 41 -12.34 8.48 13.84
C ASP A 41 -12.94 9.48 12.85
N PRO A 42 -14.27 9.72 12.91
CA PRO A 42 -14.96 10.59 11.96
C PRO A 42 -14.46 12.03 11.95
N GLU A 43 -13.94 12.53 13.08
CA GLU A 43 -13.37 13.87 13.20
C GLU A 43 -12.11 14.04 12.33
N TYR A 44 -11.41 12.94 12.05
CA TYR A 44 -10.25 12.93 11.18
C TYR A 44 -10.58 13.31 9.73
N ALA A 45 -11.85 13.19 9.32
CA ALA A 45 -12.30 13.61 7.98
C ALA A 45 -12.02 15.09 7.70
N LYS A 46 -11.95 15.95 8.74
CA LYS A 46 -11.62 17.37 8.61
C LYS A 46 -10.23 17.61 8.00
N LYS A 47 -9.30 16.67 8.16
CA LYS A 47 -7.95 16.73 7.60
C LYS A 47 -7.87 16.25 6.15
N ILE A 48 -8.95 15.69 5.60
CA ILE A 48 -8.99 15.11 4.25
C ILE A 48 -10.01 15.87 3.41
N ARG A 49 -9.52 16.65 2.44
CA ARG A 49 -10.37 17.43 1.56
C ARG A 49 -11.17 16.55 0.61
N GLN A 50 -10.52 15.52 0.06
CA GLN A 50 -11.15 14.49 -0.75
C GLN A 50 -10.29 13.23 -0.75
N PHE A 51 -10.95 12.08 -0.76
CA PHE A 51 -10.31 10.78 -0.86
C PHE A 51 -10.60 10.15 -2.22
N HIS A 52 -9.56 9.92 -3.01
CA HIS A 52 -9.60 9.18 -4.26
C HIS A 52 -9.16 7.72 -4.02
N ALA A 53 -10.09 6.79 -4.15
CA ALA A 53 -9.85 5.37 -3.91
C ALA A 53 -9.67 4.61 -5.24
N LEU A 54 -8.44 4.22 -5.55
CA LEU A 54 -8.07 3.47 -6.75
C LEU A 54 -8.01 1.97 -6.42
N ALA A 55 -8.72 1.14 -7.20
CA ALA A 55 -8.91 -0.29 -6.91
C ALA A 55 -9.30 -0.51 -5.42
N PRO A 56 -10.43 0.04 -4.97
CA PRO A 56 -10.77 0.10 -3.55
C PRO A 56 -11.00 -1.29 -2.96
N VAL A 57 -10.47 -1.49 -1.75
CA VAL A 57 -10.67 -2.69 -0.96
C VAL A 57 -11.33 -2.30 0.35
N ALA A 58 -12.54 -2.81 0.57
CA ALA A 58 -13.27 -2.68 1.84
C ALA A 58 -13.53 -4.06 2.47
N THR A 59 -13.84 -5.06 1.65
CA THR A 59 -13.91 -6.46 2.05
C THR A 59 -13.23 -7.34 1.01
N VAL A 60 -12.81 -8.54 1.41
CA VAL A 60 -12.19 -9.54 0.52
C VAL A 60 -13.04 -10.82 0.41
N SER A 61 -14.29 -10.79 0.87
CA SER A 61 -15.15 -11.98 1.01
C SER A 61 -15.48 -12.67 -0.32
N HIS A 62 -15.41 -11.94 -1.43
CA HIS A 62 -15.71 -12.44 -2.78
C HIS A 62 -14.48 -12.43 -3.69
N ILE A 63 -13.27 -12.34 -3.13
CA ILE A 63 -12.05 -12.29 -3.93
C ILE A 63 -11.84 -13.62 -4.66
N GLY A 64 -11.60 -13.52 -5.97
CA GLY A 64 -11.40 -14.67 -6.87
C GLY A 64 -9.93 -14.99 -7.14
N GLY A 65 -9.71 -15.98 -8.00
CA GLY A 65 -8.39 -16.32 -8.52
C GLY A 65 -7.38 -16.72 -7.44
N LEU A 66 -6.11 -16.38 -7.68
CA LEU A 66 -5.00 -16.79 -6.83
C LEU A 66 -5.11 -16.21 -5.41
N PHE A 67 -5.69 -15.01 -5.25
CA PHE A 67 -5.90 -14.37 -3.94
C PHE A 67 -6.84 -15.14 -3.02
N LYS A 68 -7.81 -15.88 -3.57
CA LYS A 68 -8.69 -16.76 -2.77
C LYS A 68 -7.91 -17.88 -2.10
N ILE A 69 -6.92 -18.43 -2.81
CA ILE A 69 -6.03 -19.49 -2.31
C ILE A 69 -5.12 -18.91 -1.20
N PHE A 70 -4.59 -17.71 -1.42
CA PHE A 70 -3.79 -17.00 -0.43
C PHE A 70 -4.57 -16.62 0.84
N GLY A 71 -5.86 -16.30 0.72
CA GLY A 71 -6.68 -15.86 1.85
C GLY A 71 -6.91 -16.94 2.92
N TYR A 72 -7.39 -18.12 2.54
CA TYR A 72 -7.83 -19.12 3.53
C TYR A 72 -6.74 -20.09 3.99
N ARG A 73 -5.85 -20.54 3.09
CA ARG A 73 -4.84 -21.58 3.41
C ARG A 73 -3.54 -20.99 3.95
N LEU A 74 -3.17 -19.81 3.45
CA LEU A 74 -1.85 -19.24 3.73
C LEU A 74 -1.80 -18.48 5.05
N ILE A 75 -2.93 -17.94 5.54
CA ILE A 75 -2.96 -17.27 6.85
C ILE A 75 -2.65 -18.25 7.99
N ASP A 76 -3.18 -19.48 7.95
CA ASP A 76 -2.92 -20.47 8.99
C ASP A 76 -1.48 -20.97 8.96
N ILE A 77 -0.94 -21.22 7.76
CA ILE A 77 0.46 -21.57 7.55
C ILE A 77 1.39 -20.43 8.00
N ALA A 78 1.04 -19.18 7.65
CA ALA A 78 1.79 -17.99 8.05
C ALA A 78 1.76 -17.80 9.57
N LYS A 79 0.61 -17.99 10.24
CA LYS A 79 0.52 -17.95 11.71
C LYS A 79 1.43 -18.99 12.36
N PHE A 80 1.44 -20.22 11.84
CA PHE A 80 2.32 -21.28 12.34
C PHE A 80 3.81 -20.95 12.15
N LEU A 81 4.19 -20.45 10.97
CA LEU A 81 5.57 -20.05 10.66
C LEU A 81 6.02 -18.84 11.48
N LEU A 82 5.18 -17.80 11.58
CA LEU A 82 5.47 -16.58 12.34
C LEU A 82 5.56 -16.85 13.85
N ALA A 83 4.78 -17.80 14.38
CA ALA A 83 4.88 -18.24 15.77
C ALA A 83 6.22 -18.96 16.06
N ARG A 84 6.84 -19.59 15.07
CA ARG A 84 8.15 -20.26 15.21
C ARG A 84 9.36 -19.35 14.93
N LEU A 85 9.16 -18.20 14.30
CA LEU A 85 10.22 -17.25 13.95
C LEU A 85 9.82 -15.83 14.35
N PRO A 86 9.77 -15.52 15.67
CA PRO A 86 9.42 -14.19 16.12
C PRO A 86 10.43 -13.16 15.57
N ASN A 87 9.92 -12.03 15.09
CA ASN A 87 10.67 -10.88 14.57
C ASN A 87 11.44 -11.09 13.25
N THR A 88 11.15 -12.12 12.47
CA THR A 88 11.66 -12.17 11.09
C THR A 88 10.81 -11.30 10.17
N PRO A 89 11.40 -10.31 9.46
CA PRO A 89 10.68 -9.65 8.38
C PRO A 89 10.28 -10.74 7.38
N LEU A 90 9.02 -10.71 6.94
CA LEU A 90 8.44 -11.64 5.97
C LEU A 90 9.04 -11.35 4.59
N MET A 91 10.35 -11.53 4.47
CA MET A 91 11.14 -11.20 3.32
C MET A 91 11.01 -12.35 2.33
N PHE A 92 10.57 -12.04 1.12
CA PHE A 92 10.40 -13.06 0.08
C PHE A 92 11.74 -13.76 -0.20
N PRO A 93 11.74 -15.07 -0.54
CA PRO A 93 12.95 -15.75 -0.99
C PRO A 93 13.61 -15.01 -2.16
N LYS A 94 14.95 -14.99 -2.24
CA LYS A 94 15.71 -14.27 -3.28
C LYS A 94 15.25 -14.57 -4.72
N PHE A 95 14.79 -15.79 -4.96
CA PHE A 95 14.21 -16.19 -6.25
C PHE A 95 12.94 -15.39 -6.60
N ILE A 96 12.02 -15.21 -5.65
CA ILE A 96 10.79 -14.42 -5.83
C ILE A 96 11.13 -12.94 -5.99
N GLN A 97 12.09 -12.43 -5.21
CA GLN A 97 12.57 -11.04 -5.38
C GLN A 97 13.11 -10.79 -6.80
N LYS A 98 13.84 -11.77 -7.37
CA LYS A 98 14.36 -11.70 -8.74
C LYS A 98 13.28 -11.77 -9.82
N ILE A 99 12.20 -12.52 -9.58
CA ILE A 99 11.03 -12.52 -10.47
C ILE A 99 10.32 -11.16 -10.39
N MET A 100 10.10 -10.63 -9.19
CA MET A 100 9.47 -9.33 -8.99
C MET A 100 10.25 -8.20 -9.66
N SER A 101 11.59 -8.22 -9.61
CA SER A 101 12.41 -7.22 -10.29
C SER A 101 12.34 -7.31 -11.83
N TYR A 102 12.16 -8.51 -12.38
CA TYR A 102 11.92 -8.70 -13.82
C TYR A 102 10.59 -8.09 -14.27
N PHE A 103 9.50 -8.35 -13.54
CA PHE A 103 8.20 -7.73 -13.81
C PHE A 103 8.23 -6.20 -13.69
N CYS A 104 8.93 -5.67 -12.68
CA CYS A 104 9.15 -4.22 -12.56
C CYS A 104 9.84 -3.64 -13.79
N SER A 105 10.81 -4.34 -14.39
CA SER A 105 11.55 -3.88 -15.57
C SER A 105 10.67 -3.87 -16.84
N TYR A 106 9.73 -4.80 -16.94
CA TYR A 106 8.78 -4.89 -18.06
C TYR A 106 7.66 -3.86 -17.95
N PHE A 107 7.11 -3.65 -16.75
CA PHE A 107 6.02 -2.70 -16.50
C PHE A 107 6.50 -1.23 -16.59
N SER A 108 7.75 -0.94 -16.18
CA SER A 108 8.38 0.38 -16.34
C SER A 108 8.42 0.86 -17.80
N PHE A 109 8.42 -0.06 -18.78
CA PHE A 109 8.46 0.27 -20.21
C PHE A 109 7.07 0.60 -20.78
N ILE A 110 6.00 0.08 -20.17
CA ILE A 110 4.61 0.33 -20.59
C ILE A 110 4.06 1.59 -19.92
N ASP A 111 4.42 1.85 -18.66
CA ASP A 111 3.96 3.05 -17.95
C ASP A 111 4.51 4.36 -18.55
N PHE A 112 5.67 4.37 -19.23
CA PHE A 112 6.19 5.62 -19.85
C PHE A 112 5.24 6.19 -20.92
N ILE A 113 4.36 5.37 -21.52
CA ILE A 113 3.40 5.83 -22.53
C ILE A 113 2.10 6.38 -21.91
N ASP A 114 1.72 5.96 -20.70
CA ASP A 114 0.51 6.46 -20.00
C ASP A 114 0.79 7.51 -18.91
N TYR A 115 2.05 7.66 -18.48
CA TYR A 115 2.45 8.61 -17.42
C TYR A 115 2.57 10.07 -17.88
N VAL A 116 2.52 10.34 -19.18
CA VAL A 116 2.74 11.70 -19.73
C VAL A 116 1.54 12.64 -19.54
N THR A 117 0.35 12.16 -19.14
CA THR A 117 -0.84 13.03 -19.08
C THR A 117 -1.28 13.55 -17.71
N VAL A 118 -0.69 13.13 -16.57
CA VAL A 118 -1.02 13.77 -15.27
C VAL A 118 0.16 13.80 -14.30
N GLY A 119 0.89 14.91 -14.31
CA GLY A 119 1.40 15.54 -13.09
C GLY A 119 2.60 14.90 -12.40
N ASP A 120 3.73 15.59 -12.51
CA ASP A 120 5.01 15.32 -11.87
C ASP A 120 4.96 14.98 -10.36
N TYR A 121 5.95 14.19 -9.91
CA TYR A 121 6.33 13.78 -8.54
C TYR A 121 6.00 12.36 -8.04
N GLY A 122 5.58 11.42 -8.89
CA GLY A 122 5.49 10.01 -8.45
C GLY A 122 6.82 9.26 -8.61
N ILE A 123 7.47 8.95 -7.49
CA ILE A 123 8.56 7.95 -7.47
C ILE A 123 7.89 6.60 -7.79
N PRO A 124 8.27 5.91 -8.88
CA PRO A 124 7.64 4.64 -9.24
C PRO A 124 7.84 3.64 -8.10
N ALA A 125 6.80 2.89 -7.74
CA ALA A 125 6.86 1.88 -6.67
C ALA A 125 8.04 0.88 -6.82
N CYS A 126 8.52 0.69 -8.05
CA CYS A 126 9.72 -0.10 -8.37
C CYS A 126 11.05 0.51 -7.87
N GLN A 127 11.14 1.82 -7.70
CA GLN A 127 12.35 2.51 -7.21
C GLN A 127 12.54 2.31 -5.71
N LEU A 128 11.45 2.33 -4.92
CA LEU A 128 11.45 1.92 -3.51
C LEU A 128 11.78 0.44 -3.32
N LEU A 129 11.36 -0.43 -4.26
CA LEU A 129 11.68 -1.86 -4.21
C LEU A 129 13.18 -2.13 -4.44
N LYS A 130 13.87 -1.30 -5.24
CA LYS A 130 15.32 -1.39 -5.45
C LYS A 130 16.12 -0.98 -4.21
N GLU A 131 15.62 -0.06 -3.40
CA GLU A 131 16.24 0.31 -2.12
C GLU A 131 16.03 -0.77 -1.04
N PHE A 132 14.89 -1.46 -1.05
CA PHE A 132 14.59 -2.54 -0.10
C PHE A 132 15.35 -3.86 -0.38
N VAL A 133 15.89 -4.02 -1.59
CA VAL A 133 16.67 -5.20 -2.03
C VAL A 133 18.19 -5.01 -1.80
N ARG A 134 18.62 -3.82 -1.36
CA ARG A 134 20.04 -3.52 -1.12
C ARG A 134 20.48 -3.87 0.31
#